data_AF-A0A379WZC1-F1
#
_entry.id   AF-A0A379WZC1-F1
#
_cell.length_a   1.000
_cell.length_b   1.000
_cell.length_c   1.000
_cell.angle_alpha   90.00
_cell.angle_beta   90.00
_cell.angle_gamma   90.00
#
_symmetry.space_group_name_H-M   'P 1'
#
loop_
_entity.id
_entity.type
_entity.pdbx_description
1 polymer ?
#
loop_
_entity_poly.entity_id
_entity_poly.type
_entity_poly.pdbx_seq_one_letter_code
_entity_poly.pdbx_strand_id
1 'polypeptide(L)' 'MIMEVTFEKTRRGLTRFKGVALVDGKVVCEATMMCARSREA' A
#
# COMPACT_ATOMS: atom_id res chain seq x y z
N MET A 1 15.27 -7.43 2.44
CA MET A 1 14.04 -7.00 1.75
C MET A 1 13.41 -5.88 2.55
N ILE A 2 12.98 -4.80 1.90
CA ILE A 2 12.34 -3.62 2.52
C ILE A 2 11.03 -3.36 1.78
N MET A 3 9.97 -2.97 2.49
CA MET A 3 8.69 -2.56 1.92
C MET A 3 8.35 -1.17 2.45
N GLU A 4 8.26 -0.20 1.55
CA GLU A 4 7.91 1.18 1.86
C GLU A 4 6.46 1.42 1.43
N VAL A 5 5.64 1.93 2.34
CA VAL A 5 4.22 2.23 2.08
C VAL A 5 3.89 3.66 2.48
N THR A 6 3.31 4.39 1.53
CA THR A 6 2.92 5.78 1.68
C THR A 6 1.40 5.90 1.57
N PHE A 7 0.76 6.46 2.59
CA PHE A 7 -0.65 6.84 2.52
C PHE A 7 -0.83 7.92 1.45
N GLU A 8 -1.79 7.72 0.55
CA GLU A 8 -2.13 8.72 -0.46
C GLU A 8 -3.38 9.51 -0.07
N LYS A 9 -4.51 8.83 0.12
CA LYS A 9 -5.79 9.44 0.48
C LYS A 9 -6.83 8.39 0.87
N THR A 10 -7.89 8.85 1.52
CA THR A 10 -9.12 8.08 1.74
C THR A 10 -10.26 8.65 0.90
N ARG A 11 -10.97 7.81 0.14
CA ARG A 11 -12.13 8.20 -0.66
C ARG A 11 -13.12 7.05 -0.77
N ARG A 12 -14.42 7.32 -0.65
CA ARG A 12 -15.51 6.31 -0.72
C ARG A 12 -15.28 5.12 0.23
N GLY A 13 -14.79 5.38 1.44
CA GLY A 13 -14.52 4.34 2.44
C GLY A 13 -13.31 3.45 2.16
N LEU A 14 -12.55 3.71 1.10
CA LEU A 14 -11.30 3.02 0.76
C LEU A 14 -10.11 3.93 0.99
N THR A 15 -9.07 3.38 1.59
CA THR A 15 -7.76 4.05 1.74
C THR A 15 -6.81 3.56 0.66
N ARG A 16 -6.24 4.50 -0.09
CA ARG A 16 -5.23 4.23 -1.11
C ARG A 16 -3.83 4.37 -0.53
N PHE A 17 -2.96 3.40 -0.83
CA PHE A 17 -1.54 3.42 -0.50
C PHE A 17 -0.70 3.23 -1.76
N LYS A 18 0.48 3.85 -1.80
CA LYS A 18 1.55 3.49 -2.74
C LYS A 18 2.55 2.61 -2.00
N GLY A 19 2.96 1.51 -2.62
CA GLY A 19 3.94 0.58 -2.08
C GLY A 19 5.12 0.41 -3.03
N VAL A 20 6.34 0.40 -2.48
CA VAL A 20 7.57 0.05 -3.19
C VAL A 20 8.27 -1.04 -2.40
N ALA A 21 8.56 -2.18 -3.05
CA ALA A 21 9.32 -3.27 -2.46
C ALA A 21 10.74 -3.29 -3.02
N LEU A 22 11.73 -3.41 -2.13
CA LEU A 22 13.15 -3.47 -2.47
C LEU A 22 13.79 -4.77 -1.99
N VAL A 23 14.65 -5.35 -2.82
CA VAL A 23 15.58 -6.42 -2.46
C VAL A 23 16.99 -5.94 -2.81
N ASP A 24 17.90 -5.98 -1.84
CA ASP A 24 19.27 -5.47 -1.99
C ASP A 24 19.34 -4.04 -2.53
N GLY A 25 18.44 -3.18 -2.04
CA GLY A 25 18.34 -1.77 -2.43
C GLY A 25 17.77 -1.52 -3.85
N LYS A 26 17.39 -2.57 -4.58
CA LYS A 26 16.78 -2.48 -5.91
C LYS A 26 15.28 -2.64 -5.83
N VAL A 27 14.54 -1.79 -6.54
CA VAL A 27 13.09 -1.91 -6.67
C VAL A 27 12.74 -3.17 -7.44
N VAL A 28 11.92 -4.02 -6.83
CA VAL A 28 11.45 -5.28 -7.44
C VAL A 28 9.94 -5.29 -7.68
N CYS A 29 9.18 -4.41 -7.02
CA CYS A 29 7.74 -4.25 -7.22
C CYS A 29 7.30 -2.85 -6.82
N GLU A 30 6.41 -2.27 -7.62
CA GLU A 30 5.66 -1.06 -7.29
C GLU A 30 4.18 -1.35 -7.43
N ALA A 31 3.37 -0.88 -6.48
CA ALA A 31 1.94 -1.12 -6.49
C ALA A 31 1.15 0.05 -5.90
N THR A 32 -0.07 0.23 -6.42
CA THR A 32 -1.10 1.03 -5.76
C THR A 32 -2.11 0.09 -5.13
N MET A 33 -2.29 0.20 -3.82
CA MET A 33 -3.16 -0.69 -3.03
C MET A 33 -4.37 0.07 -2.51
N MET A 34 -5.50 -0.60 -2.43
CA MET A 34 -6.76 -0.07 -1.89
C MET A 34 -7.22 -0.98 -0.75
N CYS A 35 -7.43 -0.41 0.43
CA CYS A 35 -7.84 -1.16 1.61
C CYS A 35 -9.11 -0.57 2.23
N ALA A 36 -9.96 -1.44 2.77
CA ALA A 36 -11.09 -1.06 3.60
C ALA A 36 -11.04 -1.89 4.89
N ARG A 37 -11.33 -1.28 6.04
CA ARG A 37 -11.56 -2.05 7.26
C ARG A 37 -13.01 -2.55 7.22
N SER A 38 -13.19 -3.85 7.01
CA SER A 38 -14.48 -4.49 7.27
C SER A 38 -14.69 -4.58 8.79
N ARG A 39 -15.89 -4.27 9.28
CA ARG A 39 -16.32 -4.77 10.59
C ARG A 39 -16.94 -6.14 10.29
N GLU A 40 -16.29 -7.22 10.73
CA GLU A 40 -17.00 -8.49 10.85
C GLU A 40 -18.13 -8.26 11.86
N ALA A 41 -19.35 -8.62 11.45
CA ALA A 41 -20.54 -8.53 12.30
C ALA A 41 -20.57 -9.68 13.31
#